data_AF-A0A6U6FA53-F1
#
_entry.id   AF-A0A6U6FA53-F1
#
_cell.length_a   1.000
_cell.length_b   1.000
_cell.length_c   1.000
_cell.angle_alpha   90.00
_cell.angle_beta   90.00
_cell.angle_gamma   90.00
#
_symmetry.space_group_name_H-M   'P 1'
#
loop_
_entity.id
_entity.type
_entity.pdbx_description
1 polymer ?
#
loop_
_entity_poly.entity_id
_entity_poly.type
_entity_poly.pdbx_seq_one_letter_code
_entity_poly.pdbx_strand_id
1 'polypeptide(L)'
;EASRKEAETVIYDVVSNALKKSKVDPKEIDVLVINCSLFSPTPSLCAMVISKFGMRSDIQSYNLSGMGCGASLISVDLAKNMLRHRSGPFGGKALVVSTEIITPNLYRGNERAFLLQNTLFRVGGAAIVLSNKWTDGRRAWYKLLHTVRVQGSSDAALNAVYETADGSGNRGVRLSKDIVKVAGKCMEKNMTTIGPYVLPLTEQIKVVMSLAGRFGLKGLRGMFKGTRVANWLPATVRHYVPDFKRGIDHFCIHAGGRAVIDGERFFLGRER
;
A
#
# COMPACT_ATOMS: atom_id res chain seq x y z
N GLU A 1 27.41 -3.57 -10.58
CA GLU A 1 27.05 -3.59 -12.01
C GLU A 1 25.89 -4.54 -12.32
N ALA A 2 25.94 -5.81 -11.87
CA ALA A 2 24.84 -6.77 -12.09
C ALA A 2 23.45 -6.25 -11.67
N SER A 3 23.31 -5.63 -10.48
CA SER A 3 22.03 -5.05 -10.04
C SER A 3 21.54 -3.90 -10.93
N ARG A 4 22.44 -3.15 -11.57
CA ARG A 4 22.06 -2.11 -12.54
C ARG A 4 21.50 -2.76 -13.81
N LYS A 5 22.16 -3.81 -14.32
CA LYS A 5 21.69 -4.56 -15.49
C LYS A 5 20.33 -5.23 -15.23
N GLU A 6 20.11 -5.78 -14.03
CA GLU A 6 18.81 -6.30 -13.60
C GLU A 6 17.75 -5.17 -13.61
N ALA A 7 18.06 -4.03 -13.01
CA ALA A 7 17.17 -2.87 -12.98
C ALA A 7 16.84 -2.34 -14.37
N GLU A 8 17.83 -2.18 -15.25
CA GLU A 8 17.63 -1.76 -16.65
C GLU A 8 16.70 -2.73 -17.38
N THR A 9 16.97 -4.04 -17.27
CA THR A 9 16.17 -5.08 -17.95
C THR A 9 14.71 -4.99 -17.56
N VAL A 10 14.42 -4.91 -16.26
CA VAL A 10 13.04 -4.87 -15.76
C VAL A 10 12.38 -3.53 -16.02
N ILE A 11 13.03 -2.43 -15.62
CA ILE A 11 12.44 -1.10 -15.68
C ILE A 11 12.19 -0.68 -17.13
N TYR A 12 13.13 -0.92 -18.04
CA TYR A 12 12.96 -0.51 -19.44
C TYR A 12 11.81 -1.26 -20.11
N ASP A 13 11.66 -2.56 -19.84
CA ASP A 13 10.54 -3.33 -20.39
C ASP A 13 9.19 -2.80 -19.88
N VAL A 14 9.02 -2.66 -18.56
CA VAL A 14 7.73 -2.24 -18.00
C VAL A 14 7.38 -0.80 -18.37
N VAL A 15 8.35 0.10 -18.44
CA VAL A 15 8.14 1.50 -18.87
C VAL A 15 7.76 1.55 -20.34
N SER A 16 8.50 0.85 -21.21
CA SER A 16 8.19 0.80 -22.65
C SER A 16 6.78 0.25 -22.89
N ASN A 17 6.43 -0.84 -22.21
CA ASN A 17 5.10 -1.44 -22.29
C ASN A 17 4.00 -0.51 -21.77
N ALA A 18 4.22 0.20 -20.68
CA ALA A 18 3.25 1.15 -20.12
C ALA A 18 3.04 2.36 -21.04
N LEU A 19 4.11 2.95 -21.58
CA LEU A 19 4.03 4.08 -22.52
C LEU A 19 3.35 3.66 -23.83
N LYS A 20 3.70 2.48 -24.37
CA LYS A 20 3.07 1.92 -25.58
C LYS A 20 1.58 1.65 -25.39
N LYS A 21 1.19 0.95 -24.31
CA LYS A 21 -0.23 0.64 -24.02
C LYS A 21 -1.05 1.91 -23.76
N SER A 22 -0.46 2.90 -23.09
CA SER A 22 -1.11 4.18 -22.84
C SER A 22 -1.02 5.15 -24.02
N LYS A 23 -0.28 4.84 -25.10
CA LYS A 23 -0.08 5.76 -26.24
C LYS A 23 0.38 7.16 -25.80
N VAL A 24 1.32 7.21 -24.85
CA VAL A 24 1.88 8.45 -24.31
C VAL A 24 3.34 8.55 -24.73
N ASP A 25 3.73 9.67 -25.30
CA ASP A 25 5.13 9.95 -25.61
C ASP A 25 5.91 10.19 -24.29
N PRO A 26 7.14 9.68 -24.13
CA PRO A 26 7.95 9.94 -22.94
C PRO A 26 8.08 11.43 -22.58
N LYS A 27 8.07 12.32 -23.58
CA LYS A 27 8.15 13.78 -23.38
C LYS A 27 6.85 14.38 -22.90
N GLU A 28 5.74 13.64 -22.84
CA GLU A 28 4.50 14.11 -22.21
C GLU A 28 4.44 13.82 -20.71
N ILE A 29 5.38 13.04 -20.17
CA ILE A 29 5.44 12.73 -18.75
C ILE A 29 6.00 13.92 -17.98
N ASP A 30 5.22 14.40 -17.03
CA ASP A 30 5.55 15.58 -16.25
C ASP A 30 6.14 15.23 -14.87
N VAL A 31 5.75 14.06 -14.33
CA VAL A 31 6.21 13.53 -13.03
C VAL A 31 6.63 12.08 -13.19
N LEU A 32 7.84 11.74 -12.75
CA LEU A 32 8.34 10.36 -12.69
C LEU A 32 8.54 9.95 -11.23
N VAL A 33 7.86 8.89 -10.80
CA VAL A 33 8.09 8.30 -9.47
C VAL A 33 8.56 6.87 -9.67
N ILE A 34 9.79 6.57 -9.25
CA ILE A 34 10.30 5.20 -9.22
C ILE A 34 10.48 4.78 -7.77
N ASN A 35 9.96 3.61 -7.40
CA ASN A 35 10.22 3.00 -6.12
C ASN A 35 10.94 1.66 -6.28
N CYS A 36 11.99 1.48 -5.47
CA CYS A 36 12.75 0.24 -5.33
C CYS A 36 13.34 0.21 -3.92
N SER A 37 13.02 -0.81 -3.11
CA SER A 37 13.31 -0.76 -1.67
C SER A 37 14.76 -1.10 -1.36
N LEU A 38 15.30 -2.13 -1.99
CA LEU A 38 16.60 -2.71 -1.63
C LEU A 38 17.73 -2.37 -2.62
N PHE A 39 17.48 -1.43 -3.55
CA PHE A 39 18.48 -0.97 -4.50
C PHE A 39 18.25 0.51 -4.86
N SER A 40 19.09 1.39 -4.30
CA SER A 40 19.04 2.83 -4.53
C SER A 40 20.43 3.36 -4.92
N PRO A 41 20.84 3.20 -6.19
CA PRO A 41 22.16 3.60 -6.65
C PRO A 41 22.29 5.13 -6.88
N THR A 42 23.53 5.59 -7.01
CA THR A 42 23.89 6.90 -7.58
C THR A 42 24.63 6.69 -8.90
N PRO A 43 24.18 7.25 -10.04
CA PRO A 43 22.94 8.01 -10.24
C PRO A 43 21.68 7.14 -10.03
N SER A 44 20.56 7.82 -9.78
CA SER A 44 19.27 7.20 -9.41
C SER A 44 18.62 6.41 -10.55
N LEU A 45 17.67 5.54 -10.21
CA LEU A 45 16.87 4.80 -11.20
C LEU A 45 16.04 5.76 -12.07
N CYS A 46 15.59 6.88 -11.50
CA CYS A 46 14.93 7.94 -12.26
C CYS A 46 15.83 8.51 -13.35
N ALA A 47 17.08 8.87 -13.01
CA ALA A 47 18.03 9.41 -13.98
C ALA A 47 18.29 8.44 -15.14
N MET A 48 18.39 7.14 -14.82
CA MET A 48 18.54 6.06 -15.79
C MET A 48 17.35 5.98 -16.77
N VAL A 49 16.12 6.15 -16.29
CA VAL A 49 14.91 6.16 -17.14
C VAL A 49 14.80 7.43 -17.97
N ILE A 50 15.04 8.60 -17.36
CA ILE A 50 15.00 9.90 -18.04
C ILE A 50 15.96 9.92 -19.23
N SER A 51 17.20 9.46 -19.02
CA SER A 51 18.21 9.37 -20.07
C SER A 51 17.81 8.37 -21.15
N LYS A 52 17.35 7.16 -20.78
CA LYS A 52 17.01 6.10 -21.74
C LYS A 52 15.87 6.48 -22.68
N PHE A 53 14.82 7.12 -22.15
CA PHE A 53 13.60 7.43 -22.90
C PHE A 53 13.56 8.85 -23.45
N GLY A 54 14.64 9.64 -23.28
CA GLY A 54 14.70 11.01 -23.78
C GLY A 54 13.61 11.91 -23.20
N MET A 55 13.31 11.74 -21.91
CA MET A 55 12.32 12.56 -21.21
C MET A 55 12.80 14.02 -21.12
N ARG A 56 11.86 14.93 -20.86
CA ARG A 56 12.17 16.37 -20.79
C ARG A 56 13.11 16.70 -19.63
N SER A 57 13.91 17.75 -19.80
CA SER A 57 14.85 18.24 -18.77
C SER A 57 14.16 18.86 -17.55
N ASP A 58 12.90 19.28 -17.70
CA ASP A 58 12.08 19.90 -16.64
C ASP A 58 11.21 18.88 -15.87
N ILE A 59 11.39 17.58 -16.11
CA ILE A 59 10.63 16.52 -15.45
C ILE A 59 10.89 16.51 -13.94
N GLN A 60 9.83 16.42 -13.15
CA GLN A 60 9.95 16.23 -11.70
C GLN A 60 10.12 14.75 -11.40
N SER A 61 11.28 14.34 -10.88
CA SER A 61 11.57 12.93 -10.63
C SER A 61 11.82 12.62 -9.15
N TYR A 62 11.27 11.50 -8.69
CA TYR A 62 11.31 11.07 -7.28
C TYR A 62 11.72 9.59 -7.21
N ASN A 63 12.86 9.31 -6.58
CA ASN A 63 13.35 7.96 -6.36
C ASN A 63 13.10 7.56 -4.91
N LEU A 64 12.10 6.71 -4.67
CA LEU A 64 11.70 6.26 -3.33
C LEU A 64 12.37 4.91 -2.98
N SER A 65 12.99 4.84 -1.80
CA SER A 65 13.69 3.66 -1.29
C SER A 65 13.28 3.34 0.14
N GLY A 66 13.52 2.12 0.62
CA GLY A 66 13.28 1.71 2.01
C GLY A 66 11.82 1.65 2.47
N MET A 67 10.86 1.73 1.55
CA MET A 67 9.42 1.76 1.88
C MET A 67 8.77 0.35 1.88
N GLY A 68 9.52 -0.67 1.44
CA GLY A 68 9.08 -2.07 1.42
C GLY A 68 7.93 -2.34 0.47
N CYS A 69 7.17 -3.41 0.74
CA CYS A 69 6.11 -3.89 -0.15
C CYS A 69 4.93 -2.91 -0.35
N GLY A 70 4.79 -1.89 0.50
CA GLY A 70 3.78 -0.84 0.37
C GLY A 70 4.18 0.31 -0.56
N ALA A 71 5.41 0.34 -1.07
CA ALA A 71 5.99 1.48 -1.79
C ALA A 71 5.21 1.87 -3.06
N SER A 72 4.61 0.90 -3.75
CA SER A 72 3.82 1.15 -4.96
C SER A 72 2.61 2.05 -4.69
N LEU A 73 1.81 1.76 -3.67
CA LEU A 73 0.64 2.59 -3.31
C LEU A 73 1.04 3.97 -2.81
N ILE A 74 2.17 4.08 -2.10
CA ILE A 74 2.73 5.38 -1.66
C ILE A 74 3.15 6.21 -2.88
N SER A 75 3.74 5.57 -3.90
CA SER A 75 4.13 6.24 -5.13
C SER A 75 2.92 6.73 -5.93
N VAL A 76 1.85 5.93 -5.97
CA VAL A 76 0.58 6.33 -6.59
C VAL A 76 -0.05 7.51 -5.84
N ASP A 77 -0.04 7.51 -4.51
CA ASP A 77 -0.56 8.64 -3.72
C ASP A 77 0.27 9.92 -3.94
N LEU A 78 1.60 9.81 -3.96
CA LEU A 78 2.49 10.92 -4.29
C LEU A 78 2.17 11.47 -5.68
N ALA A 79 2.12 10.61 -6.70
CA ALA A 79 1.81 11.03 -8.07
C ALA A 79 0.43 11.68 -8.17
N LYS A 80 -0.60 11.13 -7.51
CA LYS A 80 -1.95 11.73 -7.43
C LYS A 80 -1.89 13.14 -6.83
N ASN A 81 -1.16 13.33 -5.73
CA ASN A 81 -1.04 14.64 -5.09
C ASN A 81 -0.27 15.62 -5.98
N MET A 82 0.82 15.21 -6.62
CA MET A 82 1.57 16.05 -7.57
C MET A 82 0.70 16.49 -8.75
N LEU A 83 -0.07 15.55 -9.33
CA LEU A 83 -1.00 15.86 -10.42
C LEU A 83 -2.12 16.81 -9.97
N ARG A 84 -2.67 16.66 -8.77
CA ARG A 84 -3.67 17.61 -8.23
C ARG A 84 -3.15 19.04 -8.10
N HIS A 85 -1.89 19.20 -7.68
CA HIS A 85 -1.28 20.54 -7.59
C HIS A 85 -0.90 21.09 -8.97
N ARG A 86 -0.69 20.22 -9.97
CA ARG A 86 -0.54 20.60 -11.38
C ARG A 86 -1.90 20.89 -12.02
N SER A 87 -2.54 21.93 -11.51
CA SER A 87 -3.82 22.49 -11.99
C SER A 87 -3.56 23.64 -12.97
N GLY A 88 -3.01 23.31 -14.14
CA GLY A 88 -3.03 24.20 -15.31
C GLY A 88 -4.17 23.84 -16.25
N PRO A 89 -4.56 24.72 -17.20
CA PRO A 89 -5.66 24.47 -18.15
C PRO A 89 -5.49 23.21 -19.03
N PHE A 90 -4.31 22.57 -19.01
CA PHE A 90 -3.98 21.42 -19.83
C PHE A 90 -3.76 20.10 -19.05
N GLY A 91 -3.86 20.12 -17.71
CA GLY A 91 -3.54 18.98 -16.82
C GLY A 91 -2.11 18.42 -17.02
N GLY A 92 -1.83 17.25 -16.47
CA GLY A 92 -0.53 16.59 -16.55
C GLY A 92 -0.60 15.06 -16.46
N LYS A 93 0.54 14.42 -16.74
CA LYS A 93 0.74 12.97 -16.70
C LYS A 93 1.88 12.60 -15.75
N ALA A 94 1.69 11.52 -15.01
CA ALA A 94 2.71 10.95 -14.15
C ALA A 94 2.98 9.49 -14.53
N LEU A 95 4.25 9.10 -14.54
CA LEU A 95 4.68 7.72 -14.67
C LEU A 95 5.13 7.22 -13.30
N VAL A 96 4.45 6.19 -12.80
CA VAL A 96 4.83 5.49 -11.57
C VAL A 96 5.42 4.15 -11.95
N VAL A 97 6.64 3.89 -11.51
CA VAL A 97 7.34 2.61 -11.69
C VAL A 97 7.61 2.01 -10.32
N SER A 98 7.20 0.77 -10.12
CA SER A 98 7.52 -0.03 -8.93
C SER A 98 8.32 -1.22 -9.37
N THR A 99 9.46 -1.46 -8.72
CA THR A 99 10.34 -2.59 -9.05
C THR A 99 11.03 -3.09 -7.80
N GLU A 100 11.38 -4.36 -7.77
CA GLU A 100 12.24 -4.92 -6.74
C GLU A 100 13.44 -5.61 -7.39
N ILE A 101 14.64 -5.20 -6.97
CA ILE A 101 15.92 -5.67 -7.51
C ILE A 101 16.60 -6.46 -6.39
N ILE A 102 16.72 -7.77 -6.60
CA ILE A 102 17.13 -8.71 -5.56
C ILE A 102 18.58 -9.16 -5.70
N THR A 103 19.22 -8.89 -6.84
CA THR A 103 20.64 -9.23 -7.08
C THR A 103 21.56 -8.90 -5.88
N PRO A 104 21.48 -7.71 -5.23
CA PRO A 104 22.39 -7.40 -4.13
C PRO A 104 22.03 -8.08 -2.79
N ASN A 105 20.84 -8.66 -2.66
CA ASN A 105 20.22 -8.93 -1.37
C ASN A 105 19.95 -10.42 -1.11
N LEU A 106 20.63 -11.32 -1.83
CA LEU A 106 20.55 -12.75 -1.55
C LEU A 106 21.17 -13.06 -0.18
N TYR A 107 20.39 -13.64 0.73
CA TYR A 107 20.91 -14.01 2.05
C TYR A 107 21.67 -15.32 1.97
N ARG A 108 22.90 -15.32 2.51
CA ARG A 108 23.84 -16.46 2.47
C ARG A 108 24.04 -17.16 3.82
N GLY A 109 23.43 -16.65 4.88
CA GLY A 109 23.48 -17.28 6.20
C GLY A 109 22.43 -18.39 6.35
N ASN A 110 22.24 -18.85 7.59
CA ASN A 110 21.37 -19.98 7.91
C ASN A 110 20.30 -19.65 8.98
N GLU A 111 20.11 -18.38 9.32
CA GLU A 111 19.07 -17.99 10.27
C GLU A 111 17.68 -18.02 9.62
N ARG A 112 16.77 -18.80 10.23
CA ARG A 112 15.41 -19.02 9.72
C ARG A 112 14.63 -17.74 9.42
N ALA A 113 14.81 -16.70 10.24
CA ALA A 113 14.09 -15.42 10.09
C ALA A 113 14.48 -14.66 8.81
N PHE A 114 15.66 -14.95 8.25
CA PHE A 114 16.18 -14.34 7.02
C PHE A 114 15.95 -15.25 5.81
N LEU A 115 16.07 -16.58 5.97
CA LEU A 115 15.88 -17.55 4.88
C LEU A 115 14.54 -17.42 4.14
N LEU A 116 13.49 -16.95 4.83
CA LEU A 116 12.19 -16.69 4.21
C LEU A 116 12.28 -15.73 3.03
N GLN A 117 13.16 -14.72 3.08
CA GLN A 117 13.30 -13.76 1.99
C GLN A 117 13.70 -14.45 0.68
N ASN A 118 14.58 -15.45 0.74
CA ASN A 118 15.10 -16.15 -0.44
C ASN A 118 14.00 -16.99 -1.11
N THR A 119 12.99 -17.40 -0.34
CA THR A 119 11.85 -18.17 -0.85
C THR A 119 10.75 -17.27 -1.41
N LEU A 120 10.54 -16.08 -0.81
CA LEU A 120 9.41 -15.19 -1.08
C LEU A 120 9.72 -14.11 -2.11
N PHE A 121 10.91 -13.50 -2.04
CA PHE A 121 11.24 -12.34 -2.87
C PHE A 121 11.74 -12.76 -4.24
N ARG A 122 11.25 -12.04 -5.25
CA ARG A 122 11.58 -12.24 -6.65
C ARG A 122 11.79 -10.89 -7.30
N VAL A 123 12.61 -10.89 -8.33
CA VAL A 123 12.76 -9.74 -9.22
C VAL A 123 11.45 -9.51 -9.97
N GLY A 124 11.05 -8.26 -10.11
CA GLY A 124 9.86 -7.90 -10.87
C GLY A 124 9.65 -6.40 -10.92
N GLY A 125 8.80 -5.96 -11.85
CA GLY A 125 8.45 -4.56 -11.99
C GLY A 125 7.05 -4.37 -12.58
N ALA A 126 6.51 -3.18 -12.35
CA ALA A 126 5.26 -2.71 -12.92
C ALA A 126 5.35 -1.20 -13.15
N ALA A 127 4.69 -0.72 -14.19
CA ALA A 127 4.58 0.70 -14.48
C ALA A 127 3.13 1.09 -14.79
N ILE A 128 2.72 2.25 -14.29
CA ILE A 128 1.38 2.81 -14.46
C ILE A 128 1.52 4.26 -14.91
N VAL A 129 0.77 4.65 -15.93
CA VAL A 129 0.60 6.04 -16.33
C VAL A 129 -0.68 6.59 -15.70
N LEU A 130 -0.55 7.66 -14.94
CA LEU A 130 -1.64 8.41 -14.32
C LEU A 130 -1.82 9.73 -15.05
N SER A 131 -3.06 10.19 -15.19
CA SER A 131 -3.40 11.47 -15.79
C SER A 131 -4.56 12.12 -15.05
N ASN A 132 -4.51 13.43 -14.90
CA ASN A 132 -5.66 14.23 -14.45
C ASN A 132 -6.35 14.96 -15.63
N LYS A 133 -5.97 14.66 -16.88
CA LYS A 133 -6.58 15.25 -18.07
C LYS A 133 -7.92 14.58 -18.36
N TRP A 134 -8.95 15.39 -18.62
CA TRP A 134 -10.28 14.89 -18.95
C TRP A 134 -10.30 14.05 -20.23
N THR A 135 -9.50 14.43 -21.23
CA THR A 135 -9.36 13.70 -22.51
C THR A 135 -8.81 12.29 -22.32
N ASP A 136 -7.89 12.09 -21.37
CA ASP A 136 -7.36 10.77 -21.02
C ASP A 136 -8.38 9.92 -20.24
N GLY A 137 -9.35 10.56 -19.58
CA GLY A 137 -10.40 9.87 -18.83
C GLY A 137 -11.24 8.92 -19.69
N ARG A 138 -11.45 9.22 -20.98
CA ARG A 138 -12.24 8.37 -21.90
C ARG A 138 -11.56 7.04 -22.26
N ARG A 139 -10.25 6.95 -22.10
CA ARG A 139 -9.43 5.79 -22.46
C ARG A 139 -8.78 5.12 -21.24
N ALA A 140 -8.97 5.66 -20.04
CA ALA A 140 -8.41 5.13 -18.81
C ALA A 140 -9.11 3.81 -18.45
N TRP A 141 -8.34 2.82 -17.99
CA TRP A 141 -8.89 1.55 -17.50
C TRP A 141 -9.60 1.70 -16.16
N TYR A 142 -9.05 2.56 -15.29
CA TYR A 142 -9.53 2.77 -13.93
C TYR A 142 -9.44 4.24 -13.55
N LYS A 143 -10.36 4.69 -12.70
CA LYS A 143 -10.32 6.00 -12.06
C LYS A 143 -9.89 5.85 -10.61
N LEU A 144 -8.79 6.51 -10.23
CA LEU A 144 -8.34 6.54 -8.84
C LEU A 144 -9.23 7.50 -8.02
N LEU A 145 -10.04 6.95 -7.13
CA LEU A 145 -10.97 7.74 -6.29
C LEU A 145 -10.32 8.15 -4.97
N HIS A 146 -9.89 7.17 -4.19
CA HIS A 146 -9.40 7.35 -2.83
C HIS A 146 -8.09 6.60 -2.62
N THR A 147 -7.23 7.17 -1.80
CA THR A 147 -6.04 6.52 -1.25
C THR A 147 -6.03 6.81 0.25
N VAL A 148 -5.73 5.78 1.04
CA VAL A 148 -5.67 5.87 2.50
C VAL A 148 -4.39 5.20 2.95
N ARG A 149 -3.66 5.86 3.84
CA ARG A 149 -2.41 5.36 4.40
C ARG A 149 -2.51 5.28 5.91
N VAL A 150 -2.06 4.16 6.46
CA VAL A 150 -1.91 3.93 7.90
C VAL A 150 -0.48 3.52 8.17
N GLN A 151 0.11 4.07 9.23
CA GLN A 151 1.47 3.74 9.68
C GLN A 151 1.41 3.23 11.11
N GLY A 152 2.03 2.07 11.36
CA GLY A 152 2.26 1.58 12.72
C GLY A 152 3.45 2.31 13.35
N SER A 153 3.29 2.77 14.59
CA SER A 153 4.31 3.53 15.34
C SER A 153 4.93 2.74 16.51
N SER A 154 4.48 1.51 16.76
CA SER A 154 5.01 0.66 17.82
C SER A 154 6.36 0.05 17.45
N ASP A 155 7.20 -0.28 18.44
CA ASP A 155 8.48 -0.97 18.21
C ASP A 155 8.33 -2.29 17.47
N ALA A 156 7.26 -3.06 17.76
CA ALA A 156 6.96 -4.29 17.03
C ALA A 156 6.70 -4.03 15.54
N ALA A 157 6.14 -2.85 15.19
CA ALA A 157 5.89 -2.46 13.81
C ALA A 157 7.16 -2.03 13.09
N LEU A 158 8.03 -1.28 13.76
CA LEU A 158 9.36 -0.94 13.24
C LEU A 158 10.21 -2.19 13.00
N ASN A 159 10.16 -3.15 13.93
CA ASN A 159 10.94 -4.39 13.88
C ASN A 159 10.27 -5.53 13.09
N ALA A 160 9.12 -5.28 12.45
CA ALA A 160 8.35 -6.31 11.75
C ALA A 160 9.11 -6.85 10.52
N VAL A 161 9.72 -5.95 9.75
CA VAL A 161 10.55 -6.25 8.58
C VAL A 161 11.75 -5.31 8.63
N TYR A 162 12.96 -5.84 8.70
CA TYR A 162 14.15 -5.02 8.90
C TYR A 162 15.35 -5.57 8.13
N GLU A 163 16.01 -4.74 7.32
CA GLU A 163 17.27 -5.09 6.67
C GLU A 163 18.42 -4.96 7.68
N THR A 164 19.12 -6.06 7.98
CA THR A 164 20.21 -6.10 8.95
C THR A 164 21.18 -7.25 8.64
N ALA A 165 22.33 -7.27 9.34
CA ALA A 165 23.17 -8.45 9.40
C ALA A 165 22.63 -9.46 10.42
N ASP A 166 22.84 -10.74 10.12
CA ASP A 166 22.67 -11.86 11.05
C ASP A 166 23.84 -11.94 12.05
N GLY A 167 23.81 -12.89 12.99
CA GLY A 167 24.87 -13.05 13.99
C GLY A 167 26.26 -13.39 13.42
N SER A 168 26.32 -13.83 12.16
CA SER A 168 27.56 -14.16 11.42
C SER A 168 27.98 -13.07 10.45
N GLY A 169 27.32 -11.90 10.44
CA GLY A 169 27.61 -10.78 9.56
C GLY A 169 27.01 -10.88 8.15
N ASN A 170 26.22 -11.92 7.83
CA ASN A 170 25.54 -12.01 6.55
C ASN A 170 24.35 -11.06 6.51
N ARG A 171 24.33 -10.16 5.51
CA ARG A 171 23.23 -9.21 5.33
C ARG A 171 21.98 -9.87 4.73
N GLY A 172 20.82 -9.47 5.22
CA GLY A 172 19.53 -9.83 4.64
C GLY A 172 18.37 -9.07 5.30
N VAL A 173 17.15 -9.41 4.91
CA VAL A 173 15.91 -8.88 5.46
C VAL A 173 15.34 -9.88 6.46
N ARG A 174 15.33 -9.48 7.73
CA ARG A 174 14.76 -10.23 8.83
C ARG A 174 13.24 -10.02 8.87
N LEU A 175 12.48 -11.11 8.86
CA LEU A 175 11.03 -11.09 9.06
C LEU A 175 10.70 -11.52 10.50
N SER A 176 10.03 -10.65 11.24
CA SER A 176 9.56 -10.96 12.61
C SER A 176 8.38 -11.93 12.58
N LYS A 177 8.25 -12.76 13.61
CA LYS A 177 7.07 -13.61 13.84
C LYS A 177 5.79 -12.77 14.08
N ASP A 178 5.94 -11.53 14.54
CA ASP A 178 4.83 -10.62 14.79
C ASP A 178 4.30 -9.92 13.54
N ILE A 179 4.92 -10.11 12.37
CA ILE A 179 4.55 -9.40 11.13
C ILE A 179 3.07 -9.52 10.80
N VAL A 180 2.48 -10.70 10.95
CA VAL A 180 1.06 -10.94 10.65
C VAL A 180 0.15 -10.14 11.60
N LYS A 181 0.50 -10.10 12.89
CA LYS A 181 -0.25 -9.36 13.92
C LYS A 181 -0.14 -7.85 13.72
N VAL A 182 1.03 -7.35 13.35
CA VAL A 182 1.26 -5.93 13.03
C VAL A 182 0.49 -5.55 11.76
N ALA A 183 0.62 -6.34 10.70
CA ALA A 183 -0.05 -6.11 9.43
C ALA A 183 -1.57 -6.09 9.60
N GLY A 184 -2.12 -7.03 10.37
CA GLY A 184 -3.54 -7.08 10.69
C GLY A 184 -4.04 -5.82 11.37
N LYS A 185 -3.41 -5.40 12.47
CA LYS A 185 -3.76 -4.13 13.15
C LYS A 185 -3.74 -2.92 12.22
N CYS A 186 -2.78 -2.86 11.31
CA CYS A 186 -2.70 -1.78 10.32
C CYS A 186 -3.81 -1.89 9.27
N MET A 187 -4.15 -3.12 8.85
CA MET A 187 -5.24 -3.40 7.92
C MET A 187 -6.61 -3.05 8.53
N GLU A 188 -6.88 -3.44 9.78
CA GLU A 188 -8.09 -3.06 10.52
C GLU A 188 -8.27 -1.54 10.56
N LYS A 189 -7.20 -0.81 10.92
CA LYS A 189 -7.21 0.66 10.91
C LYS A 189 -7.46 1.21 9.51
N ASN A 190 -6.78 0.66 8.49
CA ASN A 190 -6.92 1.12 7.10
C ASN A 190 -8.35 0.91 6.58
N MET A 191 -8.93 -0.27 6.83
CA MET A 191 -10.31 -0.62 6.49
C MET A 191 -11.30 0.29 7.20
N THR A 192 -11.08 0.57 8.49
CA THR A 192 -11.91 1.52 9.25
C THR A 192 -11.85 2.93 8.66
N THR A 193 -10.67 3.39 8.24
CA THR A 193 -10.51 4.72 7.64
C THR A 193 -11.09 4.81 6.21
N ILE A 194 -10.99 3.76 5.41
CA ILE A 194 -11.53 3.76 4.03
C ILE A 194 -13.04 3.49 4.00
N GLY A 195 -13.59 2.81 5.01
CA GLY A 195 -14.99 2.41 5.11
C GLY A 195 -16.01 3.47 4.71
N PRO A 196 -15.96 4.70 5.24
CA PRO A 196 -16.90 5.77 4.89
C PRO A 196 -16.89 6.18 3.40
N TYR A 197 -15.78 5.93 2.69
CA TYR A 197 -15.64 6.29 1.27
C TYR A 197 -16.12 5.18 0.32
N VAL A 198 -16.14 3.92 0.78
CA VAL A 198 -16.45 2.75 -0.07
C VAL A 198 -17.77 2.07 0.27
N LEU A 199 -18.22 2.16 1.52
CA LEU A 199 -19.42 1.48 1.98
C LEU A 199 -20.69 2.25 1.58
N PRO A 200 -21.78 1.56 1.21
CA PRO A 200 -23.07 2.21 1.00
C PRO A 200 -23.61 2.79 2.31
N LEU A 201 -24.42 3.85 2.21
CA LEU A 201 -25.02 4.51 3.37
C LEU A 201 -25.76 3.54 4.31
N THR A 202 -26.39 2.49 3.76
CA THR A 202 -27.08 1.46 4.55
C THR A 202 -26.16 0.70 5.51
N GLU A 203 -24.90 0.45 5.13
CA GLU A 203 -23.91 -0.17 6.01
C GLU A 203 -23.36 0.84 7.02
N GLN A 204 -23.13 2.07 6.59
CA GLN A 204 -22.63 3.13 7.47
C GLN A 204 -23.61 3.42 8.62
N ILE A 205 -24.92 3.45 8.35
CA ILE A 205 -25.96 3.65 9.37
C ILE A 205 -25.91 2.54 10.43
N LYS A 206 -25.73 1.27 10.04
CA LYS A 206 -25.63 0.15 11.00
C LYS A 206 -24.43 0.31 11.91
N VAL A 207 -23.27 0.72 11.37
CA VAL A 207 -22.06 1.01 12.15
C VAL A 207 -22.35 2.13 13.15
N VAL A 208 -22.91 3.26 12.69
CA VAL A 208 -23.24 4.41 13.54
C VAL A 208 -24.22 4.03 14.65
N MET A 209 -25.28 3.29 14.34
CA MET A 209 -26.26 2.81 15.33
C MET A 209 -25.61 1.89 16.37
N SER A 210 -24.71 1.01 15.95
CA SER A 210 -23.97 0.13 16.87
C SER A 210 -23.04 0.92 17.80
N LEU A 211 -22.39 1.97 17.30
CA LEU A 211 -21.54 2.86 18.07
C LEU A 211 -22.38 3.70 19.05
N ALA A 212 -23.47 4.29 18.59
CA ALA A 212 -24.40 5.07 19.42
C ALA A 212 -24.99 4.23 20.55
N GLY A 213 -25.44 3.00 20.25
CA GLY A 213 -25.93 2.07 21.27
C GLY A 213 -24.87 1.72 22.32
N ARG A 214 -23.60 1.60 21.92
CA ARG A 214 -22.48 1.35 22.85
C ARG A 214 -22.18 2.56 23.73
N PHE A 215 -22.12 3.75 23.16
CA PHE A 215 -21.90 4.98 23.91
C PHE A 215 -23.06 5.26 24.87
N GLY A 216 -24.30 5.09 24.40
CA GLY A 216 -25.51 5.21 25.22
C GLY A 216 -25.51 4.20 26.38
N LEU A 217 -25.26 2.92 26.11
CA LEU A 217 -25.21 1.89 27.15
C LEU A 217 -24.07 2.12 28.16
N LYS A 218 -22.89 2.56 27.71
CA LYS A 218 -21.79 2.92 28.62
C LYS A 218 -22.15 4.13 29.49
N GLY A 219 -22.79 5.15 28.92
CA GLY A 219 -23.27 6.33 29.65
C GLY A 219 -24.32 5.96 30.69
N LEU A 220 -25.36 5.21 30.28
CA LEU A 220 -26.40 4.70 31.18
C LEU A 220 -25.83 3.83 32.30
N ARG A 221 -24.89 2.93 32.00
CA ARG A 221 -24.25 2.08 33.02
C ARG A 221 -23.33 2.88 33.96
N GLY A 222 -22.70 3.94 33.47
CA GLY A 222 -21.96 4.89 34.30
C GLY A 222 -22.89 5.66 35.25
N MET A 223 -24.07 6.06 34.77
CA MET A 223 -25.07 6.81 35.52
C MET A 223 -25.79 5.98 36.59
N PHE A 224 -26.06 4.69 36.32
CA PHE A 224 -26.74 3.77 37.24
C PHE A 224 -25.79 2.82 37.99
N LYS A 225 -24.51 3.18 38.09
CA LYS A 225 -23.48 2.34 38.72
C LYS A 225 -23.81 2.16 40.21
N GLY A 226 -24.20 0.94 40.60
CA GLY A 226 -24.60 0.59 41.98
C GLY A 226 -26.10 0.38 42.20
N THR A 227 -26.95 0.63 41.20
CA THR A 227 -28.40 0.39 41.27
C THR A 227 -28.77 -0.98 40.70
N ARG A 228 -29.88 -1.60 41.14
CA ARG A 228 -30.42 -2.87 40.57
C ARG A 228 -30.64 -2.80 39.05
N VAL A 229 -30.88 -1.60 38.52
CA VAL A 229 -31.05 -1.32 37.08
C VAL A 229 -29.79 -1.62 36.26
N ALA A 230 -28.58 -1.41 36.82
CA ALA A 230 -27.33 -1.71 36.11
C ALA A 230 -27.11 -3.22 35.90
N ASN A 231 -27.74 -4.08 36.71
CA ASN A 231 -27.70 -5.54 36.55
C ASN A 231 -28.69 -6.05 35.49
N TRP A 232 -29.70 -5.25 35.12
CA TRP A 232 -30.68 -5.59 34.07
C TRP A 232 -30.23 -5.12 32.67
N LEU A 233 -29.32 -4.15 32.60
CA LEU A 233 -28.74 -3.69 31.34
C LEU A 233 -27.78 -4.74 30.74
N PRO A 234 -27.84 -5.01 29.42
CA PRO A 234 -26.95 -5.97 28.78
C PRO A 234 -25.49 -5.58 28.98
N ALA A 235 -24.61 -6.56 29.21
CA ALA A 235 -23.22 -6.29 29.57
C ALA A 235 -22.43 -5.57 28.47
N THR A 236 -22.73 -5.87 27.19
CA THR A 236 -22.14 -5.23 26.01
C THR A 236 -23.09 -5.28 24.81
N VAL A 237 -23.11 -4.21 24.00
CA VAL A 237 -23.69 -4.26 22.64
C VAL A 237 -22.65 -4.89 21.71
N ARG A 238 -23.05 -5.89 20.91
CA ARG A 238 -22.15 -6.54 19.93
C ARG A 238 -21.54 -5.52 18.98
N HIS A 239 -20.27 -5.71 18.62
CA HIS A 239 -19.60 -4.85 17.65
C HIS A 239 -20.17 -5.20 16.27
N TYR A 240 -20.77 -4.24 15.58
CA TYR A 240 -21.13 -4.46 14.20
C TYR A 240 -19.89 -4.30 13.33
N VAL A 241 -19.60 -5.34 12.54
CA VAL A 241 -18.53 -5.29 11.54
C VAL A 241 -19.17 -5.04 10.19
N PRO A 242 -18.85 -3.93 9.51
CA PRO A 242 -19.46 -3.64 8.21
C PRO A 242 -19.02 -4.66 7.17
N ASP A 243 -19.97 -5.04 6.31
CA ASP A 243 -19.68 -5.92 5.19
C ASP A 243 -19.12 -5.13 4.00
N PHE A 244 -17.80 -5.18 3.84
CA PHE A 244 -17.09 -4.50 2.77
C PHE A 244 -17.39 -5.03 1.37
N LYS A 245 -17.95 -6.24 1.24
CA LYS A 245 -18.37 -6.78 -0.06
C LYS A 245 -19.55 -6.03 -0.66
N ARG A 246 -20.30 -5.27 0.14
CA ARG A 246 -21.40 -4.42 -0.36
C ARG A 246 -20.91 -3.15 -1.08
N GLY A 247 -19.64 -2.78 -0.90
CA GLY A 247 -19.04 -1.60 -1.52
C GLY A 247 -17.80 -1.89 -2.38
N ILE A 248 -17.29 -3.13 -2.36
CA ILE A 248 -16.07 -3.54 -3.06
C ILE A 248 -16.36 -4.84 -3.81
N ASP A 249 -16.27 -4.78 -5.14
CA ASP A 249 -16.47 -5.95 -6.01
C ASP A 249 -15.24 -6.86 -6.04
N HIS A 250 -14.04 -6.26 -5.99
CA HIS A 250 -12.77 -6.97 -6.15
C HIS A 250 -11.74 -6.54 -5.11
N PHE A 251 -11.11 -7.53 -4.48
CA PHE A 251 -9.99 -7.34 -3.58
C PHE A 251 -8.71 -7.85 -4.26
N CYS A 252 -7.72 -6.97 -4.43
CA CYS A 252 -6.39 -7.36 -4.87
C CYS A 252 -5.46 -7.36 -3.67
N ILE A 253 -5.09 -8.54 -3.18
CA ILE A 253 -4.24 -8.72 -2.01
C ILE A 253 -3.03 -9.54 -2.42
N HIS A 254 -1.83 -9.09 -2.06
CA HIS A 254 -0.60 -9.79 -2.41
C HIS A 254 -0.57 -11.20 -1.78
N ALA A 255 0.19 -12.13 -2.38
CA ALA A 255 0.18 -13.55 -1.98
C ALA A 255 0.52 -13.78 -0.48
N GLY A 256 1.38 -12.96 0.12
CA GLY A 256 1.71 -13.03 1.55
C GLY A 256 0.60 -12.50 2.48
N GLY A 257 -0.38 -11.78 1.94
CA GLY A 257 -1.49 -11.20 2.70
C GLY A 257 -2.54 -12.22 3.11
N ARG A 258 -2.56 -13.43 2.52
CA ARG A 258 -3.57 -14.45 2.85
C ARG A 258 -3.56 -14.83 4.34
N ALA A 259 -2.38 -15.00 4.92
CA ALA A 259 -2.24 -15.29 6.35
C ALA A 259 -2.77 -14.15 7.24
N VAL A 260 -2.68 -12.91 6.77
CA VAL A 260 -3.23 -11.73 7.47
C VAL A 260 -4.76 -11.73 7.40
N ILE A 261 -5.33 -12.02 6.23
CA ILE A 261 -6.80 -12.14 6.06
C ILE A 261 -7.36 -13.31 6.88
N ASP A 262 -6.70 -14.47 6.84
CA ASP A 262 -7.17 -15.66 7.56
C ASP A 262 -7.03 -15.50 9.08
N GLY A 263 -6.01 -14.76 9.54
CA GLY A 263 -5.88 -14.34 10.93
C GLY A 263 -6.95 -13.33 11.35
N GLU A 264 -7.43 -12.51 10.40
CA GLU A 264 -8.49 -11.52 10.59
C GLU A 264 -9.77 -11.91 9.87
N ARG A 265 -10.39 -13.04 10.28
CA ARG A 265 -11.73 -13.53 9.87
C ARG A 265 -12.89 -12.50 9.99
N PHE A 266 -12.58 -11.26 10.32
CA PHE A 266 -13.48 -10.16 10.61
C PHE A 266 -14.00 -9.45 9.35
N PHE A 267 -13.23 -9.34 8.26
CA PHE A 267 -13.53 -8.35 7.20
C PHE A 267 -14.36 -8.82 6.00
N LEU A 268 -14.58 -10.12 5.83
CA LEU A 268 -15.18 -10.69 4.60
C LEU A 268 -16.64 -11.15 4.74
N GLY A 269 -17.35 -10.71 5.78
CA GLY A 269 -18.79 -10.98 5.92
C GLY A 269 -19.16 -12.46 6.06
N ARG A 270 -18.25 -13.31 6.56
CA ARG A 270 -18.60 -14.68 6.98
C ARG A 270 -18.79 -14.70 8.49
N GLU A 271 -20.01 -14.47 8.94
CA GLU A 271 -20.46 -15.06 10.19
C GLU A 271 -20.80 -16.53 9.93
N ARG A 272 -20.22 -17.39 10.78
CA ARG A 272 -20.40 -18.85 10.93
C ARG A 272 -19.52 -19.72 10.04
#